data_AF-A0A1J3HU61-F1
#
_entry.id   AF-A0A1J3HU61-F1
#
_cell.length_a   1.000
_cell.length_b   1.000
_cell.length_c   1.000
_cell.angle_alpha   90.00
_cell.angle_beta   90.00
_cell.angle_gamma   90.00
#
_symmetry.space_group_name_H-M   'P 1'
#
loop_
_entity.id
_entity.type
_entity.pdbx_description
1 polymer ?
#
loop_
_entity_poly.entity_id
_entity_poly.type
_entity_poly.pdbx_seq_one_letter_code
_entity_poly.pdbx_strand_id
1 'polypeptide(L)'
;MKSLYGILLALFWLEAFAIIHLVEAQNQEGFISLDCGLPLNESPYIESESQIQFSSDESFIQTGKIGRIPENLESPNLKPYSTLRYFPDGIRNC
;
A
#
# COMPACT_ATOMS: atom_id res chain seq x y z
N MET A 1 25.40 6.83 -41.52
CA MET A 1 25.82 5.89 -40.46
C MET A 1 25.94 6.55 -39.08
N LYS A 2 26.78 7.59 -38.89
CA LYS A 2 26.91 8.31 -37.59
C LYS A 2 25.60 8.90 -37.04
N SER A 3 24.76 9.45 -37.91
CA SER A 3 23.44 10.00 -37.55
C SER A 3 22.44 8.93 -37.09
N LEU A 4 22.48 7.72 -37.65
CA LEU A 4 21.57 6.64 -37.27
C LEU A 4 21.93 6.10 -35.87
N TYR A 5 23.23 5.95 -35.60
CA TYR A 5 23.70 5.53 -34.28
C TYR A 5 23.33 6.54 -33.19
N GLY A 6 23.45 7.85 -33.48
CA GLY A 6 22.99 8.90 -32.55
C GLY A 6 21.49 8.84 -32.27
N ILE A 7 20.66 8.57 -33.29
CA ILE A 7 19.21 8.41 -33.12
C ILE A 7 18.88 7.18 -32.26
N LEU A 8 19.53 6.04 -32.52
CA LEU A 8 19.32 4.82 -31.74
C LEU A 8 19.69 4.99 -30.26
N LEU A 9 20.80 5.69 -29.98
CA LEU A 9 21.18 6.03 -28.61
C LEU A 9 20.15 6.92 -27.93
N ALA A 10 19.64 7.95 -28.62
CA ALA A 10 18.63 8.85 -28.05
C ALA A 10 17.31 8.12 -27.70
N LEU A 11 16.86 7.20 -28.57
CA LEU A 11 15.67 6.39 -28.30
C LEU A 11 15.87 5.46 -27.09
N PHE A 12 17.03 4.82 -26.99
CA PHE A 12 17.36 3.97 -25.84
C PHE A 12 17.34 4.77 -24.51
N TRP A 13 17.90 5.98 -24.50
CA TRP A 13 17.87 6.84 -23.32
C TRP A 13 16.46 7.29 -22.95
N LEU A 14 15.62 7.63 -23.93
CA LEU A 14 14.22 7.99 -23.70
C LEU A 14 13.42 6.83 -23.11
N GLU A 15 13.62 5.61 -23.63
CA GLU A 15 12.97 4.40 -23.12
C GLU A 15 13.41 4.08 -21.69
N ALA A 16 14.72 4.10 -21.41
CA ALA A 16 15.24 3.87 -20.07
C ALA A 16 14.71 4.91 -19.06
N PHE A 17 14.69 6.19 -19.45
CA PHE A 17 14.15 7.27 -18.62
C PHE A 17 12.66 7.09 -18.32
N ALA A 18 11.87 6.73 -19.34
CA ALA A 18 10.45 6.45 -19.16
C ALA A 18 10.20 5.28 -18.20
N ILE A 19 10.99 4.20 -18.29
CA ILE A 19 10.89 3.05 -17.39
C ILE A 19 11.22 3.43 -15.95
N ILE A 20 12.29 4.20 -15.72
CA ILE A 20 12.69 4.62 -14.36
C ILE A 20 11.58 5.41 -13.66
N HIS A 21 11.00 6.39 -14.35
CA HIS A 21 9.92 7.19 -13.75
C HIS A 21 8.62 6.41 -13.57
N LEU A 22 8.35 5.41 -14.41
CA LEU A 22 7.21 4.52 -14.20
C LEU A 22 7.37 3.69 -12.91
N VAL A 23 8.59 3.24 -12.61
CA VAL A 23 8.89 2.48 -11.39
C VAL A 23 8.79 3.36 -10.14
N GLU A 24 9.28 4.60 -10.21
CA GLU A 24 9.17 5.57 -9.11
C GLU A 24 7.69 5.87 -8.77
N ALA A 25 6.84 6.02 -9.79
CA ALA A 25 5.40 6.24 -9.60
C ALA A 25 4.65 5.03 -8.99
N GLN A 26 5.27 3.84 -8.95
CA GLN A 26 4.70 2.65 -8.30
C GLN A 26 5.10 2.53 -6.83
N ASN A 27 6.03 3.35 -6.34
CA ASN A 27 6.41 3.33 -4.93
C ASN A 27 5.36 4.09 -4.07
N GLN A 28 5.24 3.71 -2.80
CA GLN A 28 4.39 4.42 -1.83
C GLN A 28 5.18 5.47 -1.04
N GLU A 29 6.26 6.01 -1.59
CA GLU A 29 7.10 6.97 -0.87
C GLU A 29 6.29 8.23 -0.53
N GLY A 30 6.31 8.61 0.75
CA GLY A 30 5.49 9.71 1.27
C GLY A 30 4.04 9.38 1.59
N PHE A 31 3.57 8.15 1.34
CA PHE A 31 2.24 7.68 1.74
C PHE A 31 2.35 6.51 2.73
N ILE A 32 1.41 6.45 3.68
CA ILE A 32 1.23 5.30 4.55
C ILE A 32 -0.18 4.76 4.38
N SER A 33 -0.30 3.44 4.26
CA SER A 33 -1.58 2.74 4.25
C SER A 33 -1.65 1.88 5.51
N LEU A 34 -2.64 2.20 6.35
CA LEU A 34 -2.86 1.54 7.63
C LEU A 34 -4.11 0.65 7.53
N ASP A 35 -3.95 -0.61 7.89
CA ASP A 35 -5.05 -1.53 8.11
C ASP A 35 -5.56 -1.34 9.55
N CYS A 36 -6.76 -0.79 9.65
CA CYS A 36 -7.35 -0.38 10.91
C CYS A 36 -7.82 -1.60 11.70
N GLY A 37 -7.19 -1.87 12.85
CA GLY A 37 -7.50 -3.03 13.67
C GLY A 37 -6.73 -4.30 13.28
N LEU A 38 -5.73 -4.19 12.40
CA LEU A 38 -4.73 -5.23 12.20
C LEU A 38 -3.80 -5.30 13.43
N PRO A 39 -3.67 -6.44 14.12
CA PRO A 39 -2.81 -6.55 15.31
C PRO A 39 -1.31 -6.54 14.95
N LEU A 40 -0.45 -6.11 15.88
CA LEU A 40 1.01 -6.01 15.68
C LEU A 40 1.73 -7.34 15.42
N ASN A 41 1.10 -8.47 15.73
CA ASN A 41 1.67 -9.78 15.44
C ASN A 41 1.55 -10.14 13.93
N GLU A 42 0.77 -9.38 13.16
CA GLU A 42 0.72 -9.50 11.70
C GLU A 42 1.78 -8.61 11.06
N SER A 43 2.58 -9.21 10.17
CA SER A 43 3.54 -8.49 9.35
C SER A 43 2.82 -7.59 8.34
N PRO A 44 3.45 -6.47 7.92
CA PRO A 44 3.00 -5.70 6.76
C PRO A 44 2.84 -6.62 5.54
N TYR A 45 1.83 -6.33 4.71
CA TYR A 45 1.48 -7.16 3.56
C TYR A 45 1.13 -6.31 2.35
N ILE A 46 1.30 -6.86 1.16
CA ILE A 46 0.84 -6.26 -0.10
C ILE A 46 -0.51 -6.88 -0.41
N GLU A 47 -1.54 -6.04 -0.56
CA GLU A 47 -2.87 -6.49 -0.97
C GLU A 47 -2.85 -6.86 -2.46
N SER A 48 -3.43 -8.02 -2.80
CA SER A 48 -3.24 -8.66 -4.09
C SER A 48 -3.88 -7.93 -5.27
N GLU A 49 -4.96 -7.20 -5.06
CA GLU A 49 -5.71 -6.52 -6.12
C GLU A 49 -5.12 -5.13 -6.43
N SER A 50 -4.95 -4.31 -5.40
CA SER A 50 -4.44 -2.94 -5.49
C SER A 50 -2.91 -2.83 -5.53
N GLN A 51 -2.20 -3.89 -5.14
CA GLN A 51 -0.74 -3.89 -4.96
C GLN A 51 -0.25 -2.85 -3.94
N ILE A 52 -1.13 -2.40 -3.05
CA ILE A 52 -0.81 -1.46 -1.97
C ILE A 52 -0.26 -2.23 -0.78
N GLN A 53 0.86 -1.78 -0.24
CA GLN A 53 1.41 -2.26 1.03
C GLN A 53 0.64 -1.64 2.19
N PHE A 54 0.08 -2.48 3.04
CA PHE A 54 -0.57 -2.11 4.29
C PHE A 54 0.29 -2.48 5.50
N SER A 55 0.17 -1.67 6.54
CA SER A 55 0.80 -1.88 7.85
C SER A 55 -0.25 -1.74 8.97
N SER A 56 0.05 -2.25 10.16
CA SER A 56 -0.87 -2.17 11.31
C SER A 56 -1.05 -0.73 11.82
N ASP A 57 -2.30 -0.35 12.09
CA ASP A 57 -2.63 0.92 12.73
C ASP A 57 -2.23 1.01 14.20
N GLU A 58 -2.00 -0.13 14.88
CA GLU A 58 -1.74 -0.21 16.32
C GLU A 58 -0.48 0.56 16.74
N SER A 59 0.50 0.71 15.83
CA SER A 59 1.69 1.54 16.07
C SER A 59 1.40 3.05 16.08
N PHE A 60 0.24 3.47 15.56
CA PHE A 60 -0.20 4.87 15.47
C PHE A 60 -1.36 5.19 16.44
N ILE A 61 -2.21 4.21 16.76
CA ILE A 61 -3.37 4.40 17.64
C ILE A 61 -3.52 3.25 18.64
N GLN A 62 -3.54 3.61 19.92
CA GLN A 62 -3.60 2.65 21.05
C GLN A 62 -4.99 2.60 21.71
N THR A 63 -5.93 3.42 21.23
CA THR A 63 -7.30 3.52 21.76
C THR A 63 -8.29 2.85 20.81
N GLY A 64 -9.55 2.73 21.24
CA GLY A 64 -10.59 2.05 20.47
C GLY A 64 -10.58 0.54 20.66
N LYS A 65 -11.51 -0.13 19.97
CA LYS A 65 -11.69 -1.58 19.96
C LYS A 65 -11.60 -2.09 18.53
N ILE A 66 -11.19 -3.35 18.39
CA ILE A 66 -11.09 -4.04 17.11
C ILE A 66 -12.38 -4.80 16.85
N GLY A 67 -12.93 -4.64 15.66
CA GLY A 67 -14.02 -5.44 15.12
C GLY A 67 -13.50 -6.28 13.95
N ARG A 68 -14.11 -7.44 13.73
CA ARG A 68 -13.84 -8.30 12.58
C ARG A 68 -15.15 -8.66 11.89
N ILE A 69 -15.12 -8.72 10.56
CA ILE A 69 -16.25 -9.22 9.80
C ILE A 69 -16.42 -10.74 10.01
N PRO A 70 -17.60 -11.31 9.73
CA PRO A 70 -17.79 -12.75 9.71
C PRO A 70 -16.83 -13.45 8.72
N GLU A 71 -16.27 -14.59 9.12
CA GLU A 71 -15.30 -15.36 8.32
C GLU A 71 -15.82 -15.73 6.92
N ASN A 72 -17.12 -15.96 6.77
CA ASN A 72 -17.75 -16.30 5.49
C ASN A 72 -17.82 -15.12 4.49
N LEU A 73 -17.48 -13.91 4.93
CA LEU A 73 -17.39 -12.71 4.11
C LEU A 73 -15.93 -12.31 3.84
N GLU A 74 -14.97 -13.01 4.44
CA GLU A 74 -13.55 -12.75 4.21
C GLU A 74 -13.12 -13.24 2.82
N SER A 75 -12.28 -12.43 2.17
CA SER A 75 -11.65 -12.77 0.90
C SER A 75 -10.21 -12.24 0.95
N PRO A 76 -9.23 -12.93 0.32
CA PRO A 76 -7.86 -12.44 0.25
C PRO A 76 -7.74 -11.01 -0.28
N ASN A 77 -8.55 -10.65 -1.29
CA ASN A 77 -8.57 -9.31 -1.88
C ASN A 77 -9.27 -8.25 -1.01
N LEU A 78 -9.91 -8.70 0.08
CA LEU A 78 -10.63 -7.84 1.02
C LEU A 78 -9.93 -7.80 2.39
N LYS A 79 -8.67 -8.26 2.49
CA LYS A 79 -7.94 -8.29 3.76
C LYS A 79 -7.97 -6.95 4.51
N PRO A 80 -7.79 -5.77 3.87
CA PRO A 80 -7.88 -4.47 4.57
C PRO A 80 -9.27 -4.13 5.11
N TYR A 81 -10.30 -4.87 4.70
CA TYR A 81 -11.70 -4.68 5.14
C TYR A 81 -12.17 -5.78 6.09
N SER A 82 -11.33 -6.79 6.37
CA SER A 82 -11.66 -7.87 7.29
C SER A 82 -11.71 -7.40 8.74
N THR A 83 -10.94 -6.37 9.07
CA THR A 83 -10.86 -5.75 10.39
C THR A 83 -11.18 -4.26 10.34
N LEU A 84 -11.64 -3.73 11.46
CA LEU A 84 -11.85 -2.30 11.64
C LEU A 84 -11.54 -1.89 13.07
N ARG A 85 -11.11 -0.64 13.26
CA ARG A 85 -11.03 -0.01 14.58
C ARG A 85 -12.22 0.92 14.79
N TYR A 86 -12.94 0.73 15.90
CA TYR A 86 -14.07 1.57 16.28
C TYR A 86 -13.91 2.15 17.68
N PHE A 87 -14.55 3.27 17.95
CA PHE A 87 -14.36 4.07 19.17
C PHE A 87 -15.70 4.25 19.90
N PRO A 88 -16.14 3.23 20.67
CA PRO A 88 -17.44 3.29 21.34
C PRO A 88 -17.47 4.37 22.44
N ASP A 89 -16.31 4.63 23.05
CA ASP A 89 -16.16 5.61 24.13
C ASP A 89 -15.79 7.01 23.61
N GLY A 90 -15.71 7.19 22.29
CA GLY A 90 -15.42 8.48 21.64
C GLY A 90 -13.99 8.99 21.78
N ILE A 91 -13.13 8.34 22.57
CA ILE A 91 -11.70 8.69 22.70
C ILE A 91 -10.98 8.32 21.39
N ARG A 92 -10.51 9.33 20.66
CA ARG A 92 -9.73 9.19 19.42
C ARG A 92 -8.38 9.89 19.63
N ASN A 93 -7.31 9.39 19.03
CA ASN A 93 -5.98 10.02 19.09
C ASN A 93 -5.82 11.17 18.07
N CYS A 94 -6.90 11.88 17.75
CA CYS A 94 -6.90 13.00 16.79
C CYS A 94 -6.36 14.28 17.42
#